data_AF-A0A2T2XF74-F1
#
_entry.id   AF-A0A2T2XF74-F1
#
_cell.length_a   1.000
_cell.length_b   1.000
_cell.length_c   1.000
_cell.angle_alpha   90.00
_cell.angle_beta   90.00
_cell.angle_gamma   90.00
#
_symmetry.space_group_name_H-M   'P 1'
#
loop_
_entity.id
_entity.type
_entity.pdbx_description
1 polymer ?
#
loop_
_entity_poly.entity_id
_entity_poly.type
_entity_poly.pdbx_seq_one_letter_code
_entity_poly.pdbx_strand_id
1 'polypeptide(L)'
;MTRWHRLWTIWLLTRNLEVVIHALRMRHVTTVYEFVISGGHLRPMGLHTRIEWKGMEFEMLSHQLWALASLKSMAEHGWLLTRLDTDRYLVALPSGDTFIVYRDTMASDLMVLHERFIEDEYGRVDVSNHLVLDIGANIGDSAIYFARMGAEVHAFEPFRQLYQRLSGNVERNHLGQQIYCHQIGIGVCSGTTKGIYNRQESLSSAVSSTVSDNLHDIPSELETVQLVSLSEALTIARLSQAS
;
A
#
# COMPACT_ATOMS: atom_id res chain seq x y z
N MET A 1 -13.89 -16.40 -24.08
CA MET A 1 -14.85 -16.81 -23.03
C MET A 1 -15.76 -15.62 -22.68
N THR A 2 -17.07 -15.79 -22.56
CA THR A 2 -18.02 -14.66 -22.41
C THR A 2 -18.17 -14.19 -20.95
N ARG A 3 -18.62 -12.95 -20.74
CA ARG A 3 -18.93 -12.41 -19.39
C ARG A 3 -19.98 -13.25 -18.66
N TRP A 4 -21.00 -13.73 -19.38
CA TRP A 4 -22.04 -14.60 -18.82
C TRP A 4 -21.49 -15.94 -18.35
N HIS A 5 -20.57 -16.53 -19.11
CA HIS A 5 -19.90 -17.76 -18.70
C HIS A 5 -19.12 -17.56 -17.39
N ARG A 6 -18.36 -16.45 -17.26
CA ARG A 6 -17.64 -16.13 -16.01
C ARG A 6 -18.57 -16.04 -14.81
N LEU A 7 -19.70 -15.33 -14.94
CA LEU A 7 -20.68 -15.16 -13.86
C LEU A 7 -21.33 -16.48 -13.46
N TRP A 8 -21.71 -17.30 -14.45
CA TRP A 8 -22.23 -18.63 -14.21
C TRP A 8 -21.22 -19.51 -13.47
N THR A 9 -19.94 -19.47 -13.86
CA THR A 9 -18.89 -20.23 -13.19
C THR A 9 -18.62 -19.73 -11.77
N ILE A 10 -18.60 -18.41 -11.54
CA ILE A 10 -18.50 -17.84 -10.18
C ILE A 10 -19.64 -18.39 -9.32
N TRP A 11 -20.89 -18.32 -9.79
CA TRP A 11 -22.04 -18.85 -9.06
C TRP A 11 -21.92 -20.36 -8.80
N LEU A 12 -21.53 -21.13 -9.81
CA LEU A 12 -21.41 -22.59 -9.71
C LEU A 12 -20.40 -23.01 -8.65
N LEU A 13 -19.26 -22.32 -8.58
CA LEU A 13 -18.15 -22.64 -7.68
C LEU A 13 -18.37 -22.10 -6.26
N THR A 14 -18.96 -20.93 -6.13
CA THR A 14 -19.18 -20.30 -4.80
C THR A 14 -20.51 -20.66 -4.16
N ARG A 15 -21.50 -21.07 -4.97
CA ARG A 15 -22.91 -21.21 -4.58
C ARG A 15 -23.48 -19.98 -3.88
N ASN A 16 -22.89 -18.81 -4.11
CA ASN A 16 -23.24 -17.57 -3.44
C ASN A 16 -23.59 -16.47 -4.45
N LEU A 17 -24.87 -16.11 -4.51
CA LEU A 17 -25.36 -15.07 -5.42
C LEU A 17 -24.81 -13.67 -5.04
N GLU A 18 -24.49 -13.44 -3.77
CA GLU A 18 -23.87 -12.17 -3.34
C GLU A 18 -22.52 -11.98 -4.01
N VAL A 19 -21.68 -13.02 -4.12
CA VAL A 19 -20.37 -12.93 -4.81
C VAL A 19 -20.55 -12.56 -6.28
N VAL A 20 -21.57 -13.12 -6.95
CA VAL A 20 -21.90 -12.83 -8.35
C VAL A 20 -22.36 -11.38 -8.51
N ILE A 21 -23.30 -10.93 -7.66
CA ILE A 21 -23.81 -9.55 -7.64
C ILE A 21 -22.67 -8.58 -7.34
N HIS A 22 -21.77 -8.95 -6.44
CA HIS A 22 -20.64 -8.13 -6.03
C HIS A 22 -19.62 -7.95 -7.14
N ALA A 23 -19.23 -9.05 -7.80
CA ALA A 23 -18.35 -9.03 -8.95
C ALA A 23 -18.93 -8.17 -10.10
N LEU A 24 -20.25 -8.20 -10.28
CA LEU A 24 -20.96 -7.34 -11.23
C LEU A 24 -20.93 -5.86 -10.83
N ARG A 25 -21.34 -5.54 -9.60
CA ARG A 25 -21.45 -4.16 -9.07
C ARG A 25 -20.10 -3.46 -9.09
N MET A 26 -19.05 -4.16 -8.67
CA MET A 26 -17.70 -3.61 -8.58
C MET A 26 -16.92 -3.69 -9.90
N ARG A 27 -17.54 -4.20 -10.97
CA ARG A 27 -16.92 -4.37 -12.31
C ARG A 27 -15.66 -5.27 -12.33
N HIS A 28 -15.48 -6.10 -11.31
CA HIS A 28 -14.32 -7.01 -11.15
C HIS A 28 -14.60 -8.45 -11.60
N VAL A 29 -15.53 -8.66 -12.54
CA VAL A 29 -15.97 -10.01 -12.97
C VAL A 29 -14.81 -10.91 -13.40
N THR A 30 -13.82 -10.37 -14.11
CA THR A 30 -12.65 -11.13 -14.57
C THR A 30 -11.78 -11.58 -13.41
N THR A 31 -11.38 -10.64 -12.55
CA THR A 31 -10.49 -10.90 -11.42
C THR A 31 -11.12 -11.87 -10.42
N VAL A 32 -12.41 -11.67 -10.10
CA VAL A 32 -13.15 -12.58 -9.20
C VAL A 32 -13.27 -13.97 -9.82
N TYR A 33 -13.56 -14.06 -11.12
CA TYR A 33 -13.60 -15.34 -11.82
C TYR A 33 -12.26 -16.07 -11.73
N GLU A 34 -11.15 -15.40 -12.08
CA GLU A 34 -9.80 -15.97 -12.06
C GLU A 34 -9.38 -16.41 -10.66
N PHE A 35 -9.74 -15.64 -9.64
CA PHE A 35 -9.47 -15.97 -8.25
C PHE A 35 -10.25 -17.22 -7.79
N VAL A 36 -11.55 -17.28 -8.08
CA VAL A 36 -12.41 -18.40 -7.67
C VAL A 36 -12.02 -19.71 -8.37
N ILE A 37 -11.71 -19.68 -9.67
CA ILE A 37 -11.24 -20.90 -10.37
C ILE A 37 -9.87 -21.38 -9.87
N SER A 38 -9.09 -20.47 -9.25
CA SER A 38 -7.82 -20.79 -8.60
C SER A 38 -8.00 -21.34 -7.17
N GLY A 39 -9.23 -21.65 -6.77
CA GLY A 39 -9.58 -22.19 -5.46
C GLY A 39 -9.75 -21.15 -4.36
N GLY A 40 -9.88 -19.86 -4.72
CA GLY A 40 -10.14 -18.78 -3.78
C GLY A 40 -11.61 -18.71 -3.36
N HIS A 41 -11.84 -18.46 -2.07
CA HIS A 41 -13.18 -18.26 -1.51
C HIS A 41 -13.38 -16.79 -1.14
N LEU A 42 -14.57 -16.28 -1.44
CA LEU A 42 -14.98 -14.89 -1.19
C LEU A 42 -16.29 -14.89 -0.42
N ARG A 43 -16.36 -14.08 0.64
CA ARG A 43 -17.57 -13.85 1.42
C ARG A 43 -17.78 -12.34 1.61
N PRO A 44 -18.70 -11.71 0.86
CA PRO A 44 -19.08 -10.32 1.08
C PRO A 44 -19.63 -10.12 2.50
N MET A 45 -19.24 -9.02 3.15
CA MET A 45 -19.60 -8.67 4.53
C MET A 45 -19.80 -7.15 4.64
N GLY A 46 -20.87 -6.63 4.04
CA GLY A 46 -21.11 -5.19 3.98
C GLY A 46 -20.09 -4.47 3.09
N LEU A 47 -19.33 -3.52 3.66
CA LEU A 47 -18.31 -2.77 2.93
C LEU A 47 -17.03 -3.57 2.67
N HIS A 48 -16.82 -4.67 3.38
CA HIS A 48 -15.64 -5.52 3.24
C HIS A 48 -16.01 -6.86 2.60
N THR A 49 -15.01 -7.56 2.10
CA THR A 49 -15.11 -8.95 1.65
C THR A 49 -14.05 -9.75 2.36
N ARG A 50 -14.45 -10.82 3.05
CA ARG A 50 -13.53 -11.82 3.57
C ARG A 50 -13.05 -12.73 2.44
N ILE A 51 -11.77 -12.99 2.42
CA ILE A 51 -11.09 -13.77 1.39
C ILE A 51 -10.30 -14.88 2.06
N GLU A 52 -10.44 -16.09 1.53
CA GLU A 52 -9.68 -17.26 1.95
C GLU A 52 -9.02 -17.90 0.73
N TRP A 53 -7.70 -18.07 0.76
CA TRP A 53 -7.00 -18.70 -0.36
C TRP A 53 -5.62 -19.24 0.05
N LYS A 54 -5.34 -20.50 -0.31
CA LYS A 54 -4.07 -21.20 0.01
C LYS A 54 -3.65 -21.08 1.49
N GLY A 55 -4.62 -21.10 2.42
CA GLY A 55 -4.39 -20.99 3.86
C GLY A 55 -4.26 -19.56 4.39
N MET A 56 -4.31 -18.54 3.53
CA MET A 56 -4.41 -17.14 3.95
C MET A 56 -5.87 -16.76 4.18
N GLU A 57 -6.16 -16.05 5.27
CA GLU A 57 -7.46 -15.45 5.57
C GLU A 57 -7.29 -13.95 5.85
N PHE A 58 -8.00 -13.11 5.10
CA PHE A 58 -7.95 -11.66 5.26
C PHE A 58 -9.23 -10.98 4.78
N GLU A 59 -9.36 -9.71 5.14
CA GLU A 59 -10.49 -8.85 4.78
C GLU A 59 -9.94 -7.63 4.02
N MET A 60 -10.66 -7.21 2.98
CA MET A 60 -10.38 -5.95 2.27
C MET A 60 -11.68 -5.26 1.87
N LEU A 61 -11.58 -4.00 1.45
CA LEU A 61 -12.72 -3.28 0.93
C LEU A 61 -13.26 -3.93 -0.34
N SER A 62 -14.56 -4.10 -0.36
CA SER A 62 -15.30 -4.77 -1.41
C SER A 62 -15.13 -4.17 -2.80
N HIS A 63 -14.96 -2.85 -2.89
CA HIS A 63 -14.75 -2.17 -4.18
C HIS A 63 -13.32 -2.31 -4.71
N GLN A 64 -12.40 -2.82 -3.87
CA GLN A 64 -10.99 -2.97 -4.19
C GLN A 64 -10.57 -4.41 -4.53
N LEU A 65 -11.51 -5.28 -4.90
CA LEU A 65 -11.21 -6.67 -5.31
C LEU A 65 -10.30 -6.80 -6.55
N TRP A 66 -9.96 -5.69 -7.20
CA TRP A 66 -8.88 -5.68 -8.21
C TRP A 66 -7.54 -6.14 -7.62
N ALA A 67 -7.27 -5.89 -6.33
CA ALA A 67 -6.03 -6.28 -5.66
C ALA A 67 -5.86 -7.80 -5.47
N LEU A 68 -6.91 -8.60 -5.74
CA LEU A 68 -6.80 -10.06 -5.78
C LEU A 68 -5.76 -10.54 -6.80
N ALA A 69 -5.53 -9.78 -7.88
CA ALA A 69 -4.50 -10.10 -8.87
C ALA A 69 -3.09 -10.00 -8.28
N SER A 70 -2.78 -8.88 -7.61
CA SER A 70 -1.50 -8.67 -6.93
C SER A 70 -1.28 -9.72 -5.83
N LEU A 71 -2.29 -9.99 -5.02
CA LEU A 71 -2.22 -11.05 -4.01
C LEU A 71 -1.94 -12.43 -4.64
N LYS A 72 -2.61 -12.74 -5.76
CA LYS A 72 -2.36 -14.00 -6.48
C LYS A 72 -0.90 -14.11 -6.88
N SER A 73 -0.38 -13.07 -7.49
CA SER A 73 1.02 -12.98 -7.89
C SER A 73 1.96 -13.11 -6.69
N MET A 74 1.72 -12.39 -5.59
CA MET A 74 2.52 -12.45 -4.37
C MET A 74 2.62 -13.86 -3.79
N ALA A 75 1.49 -14.56 -3.66
CA ALA A 75 1.50 -15.93 -3.15
C ALA A 75 2.24 -16.91 -4.06
N GLU A 76 2.19 -16.69 -5.38
CA GLU A 76 2.98 -17.45 -6.36
C GLU A 76 4.48 -17.19 -6.25
N HIS A 77 4.87 -16.00 -5.79
CA HIS A 77 6.24 -15.63 -5.45
C HIS A 77 6.63 -16.02 -4.01
N GLY A 78 5.81 -16.77 -3.29
CA GLY A 78 6.13 -17.27 -1.95
C GLY A 78 5.96 -16.26 -0.82
N TRP A 79 5.24 -15.16 -1.05
CA TRP A 79 4.91 -14.22 0.00
C TRP A 79 3.86 -14.80 0.93
N LEU A 80 3.91 -14.41 2.20
CA LEU A 80 2.97 -14.84 3.22
C LEU A 80 2.19 -13.65 3.76
N LEU A 81 0.87 -13.79 3.88
CA LEU A 81 -0.01 -12.82 4.52
C LEU A 81 -0.61 -13.44 5.78
N THR A 82 -0.27 -12.87 6.94
CA THR A 82 -0.72 -13.36 8.25
C THR A 82 -1.57 -12.31 8.95
N ARG A 83 -2.79 -12.66 9.34
CA ARG A 83 -3.63 -11.79 10.17
C ARG A 83 -3.02 -11.64 11.57
N LEU A 84 -2.82 -10.41 12.02
CA LEU A 84 -2.32 -10.13 13.36
C LEU A 84 -3.46 -9.82 14.33
N ASP A 85 -4.43 -9.04 13.88
CA ASP A 85 -5.63 -8.69 14.63
C ASP A 85 -6.79 -8.32 13.68
N THR A 86 -7.79 -7.60 14.18
CA THR A 86 -8.97 -7.21 13.40
C THR A 86 -8.61 -6.34 12.19
N ASP A 87 -7.62 -5.46 12.34
CA ASP A 87 -7.32 -4.40 11.37
C ASP A 87 -5.95 -4.53 10.72
N ARG A 88 -5.03 -5.33 11.27
CA ARG A 88 -3.64 -5.42 10.81
C ARG A 88 -3.26 -6.80 10.31
N TYR A 89 -2.41 -6.78 9.29
CA TYR A 89 -1.83 -7.97 8.67
C TYR A 89 -0.32 -7.79 8.49
N LEU A 90 0.42 -8.87 8.69
CA LEU A 90 1.83 -8.99 8.38
C LEU A 90 1.99 -9.56 6.98
N VAL A 91 2.63 -8.82 6.08
CA VAL A 91 3.14 -9.31 4.80
C VAL A 91 4.59 -9.71 5.02
N ALA A 92 4.96 -10.94 4.70
CA ALA A 92 6.34 -11.41 4.73
C ALA A 92 6.81 -11.77 3.32
N LEU A 93 7.93 -11.17 2.92
CA LEU A 93 8.56 -11.38 1.62
C LEU A 93 9.57 -12.54 1.71
N PRO A 94 9.86 -13.24 0.59
CA PRO A 94 10.91 -14.26 0.54
C PRO A 94 12.30 -13.74 0.90
N SER A 95 12.57 -12.44 0.74
CA SER A 95 13.82 -11.79 1.16
C SER A 95 14.02 -11.80 2.68
N GLY A 96 12.94 -12.04 3.45
CA GLY A 96 12.90 -11.86 4.89
C GLY A 96 12.36 -10.49 5.32
N ASP A 97 12.14 -9.56 4.38
CA ASP A 97 11.51 -8.28 4.70
C ASP A 97 10.04 -8.46 5.09
N THR A 98 9.55 -7.62 5.99
CA THR A 98 8.17 -7.70 6.46
C THR A 98 7.51 -6.33 6.58
N PHE A 99 6.22 -6.27 6.27
CA PHE A 99 5.42 -5.04 6.30
C PHE A 99 4.14 -5.25 7.09
N ILE A 100 3.75 -4.24 7.86
CA ILE A 100 2.40 -4.17 8.43
C ILE A 100 1.52 -3.40 7.46
N VAL A 101 0.46 -4.05 6.98
CA VAL A 101 -0.59 -3.45 6.15
C VAL A 101 -1.92 -3.48 6.90
N TYR A 102 -2.82 -2.57 6.53
CA TYR A 102 -4.08 -2.38 7.24
C TYR A 102 -5.26 -2.81 6.38
N ARG A 103 -6.29 -3.37 7.02
CA ARG A 103 -7.52 -3.87 6.36
C ARG A 103 -8.12 -2.87 5.36
N ASP A 104 -8.14 -1.60 5.74
CA ASP A 104 -8.79 -0.55 4.96
C ASP A 104 -7.90 0.00 3.84
N THR A 105 -6.58 -0.13 3.93
CA THR A 105 -5.62 0.26 2.86
C THR A 105 -4.98 -0.95 2.19
N MET A 106 -5.45 -2.16 2.47
CA MET A 106 -4.85 -3.43 2.06
C MET A 106 -4.59 -3.46 0.55
N ALA A 107 -5.56 -3.04 -0.25
CA ALA A 107 -5.42 -3.09 -1.69
C ALA A 107 -4.29 -2.17 -2.21
N SER A 108 -4.24 -0.92 -1.75
CA SER A 108 -3.20 0.03 -2.15
C SER A 108 -1.83 -0.39 -1.61
N ASP A 109 -1.77 -0.86 -0.37
CA ASP A 109 -0.52 -1.28 0.27
C ASP A 109 0.05 -2.54 -0.41
N LEU A 110 -0.79 -3.52 -0.77
CA LEU A 110 -0.34 -4.68 -1.54
C LEU A 110 0.07 -4.29 -2.97
N MET A 111 -0.62 -3.35 -3.61
CA MET A 111 -0.25 -2.92 -4.96
C MET A 111 1.16 -2.34 -5.01
N VAL A 112 1.49 -1.39 -4.13
CA VAL A 112 2.83 -0.80 -4.11
C VAL A 112 3.90 -1.83 -3.80
N LEU A 113 3.65 -2.73 -2.85
CA LEU A 113 4.60 -3.80 -2.54
C LEU A 113 4.82 -4.73 -3.74
N HIS A 114 3.77 -5.05 -4.50
CA HIS A 114 3.87 -5.85 -5.72
C HIS A 114 4.70 -5.13 -6.80
N GLU A 115 4.41 -3.86 -7.08
CA GLU A 115 5.16 -3.04 -8.05
C GLU A 115 6.64 -2.95 -7.70
N ARG A 116 6.97 -2.67 -6.44
CA ARG A 116 8.36 -2.49 -6.01
C ARG A 116 9.14 -3.79 -6.00
N PHE A 117 8.59 -4.85 -5.41
CA PHE A 117 9.37 -6.06 -5.07
C PHE A 117 9.14 -7.25 -6.02
N ILE A 118 8.08 -7.25 -6.84
CA ILE A 118 7.83 -8.31 -7.83
C ILE A 118 8.03 -7.79 -9.25
N GLU A 119 7.46 -6.62 -9.58
CA GLU A 119 7.68 -6.01 -10.90
C GLU A 119 9.03 -5.31 -11.03
N ASP A 120 9.73 -5.13 -9.90
CA ASP A 120 11.07 -4.56 -9.81
C ASP A 120 11.12 -3.17 -10.47
N GLU A 121 10.14 -2.31 -10.17
CA GLU A 121 9.91 -1.02 -10.84
C GLU A 121 11.18 -0.15 -10.94
N TYR A 122 12.03 -0.20 -9.90
CA TYR A 122 13.26 0.57 -9.81
C TYR A 122 14.54 -0.22 -10.12
N GLY A 123 14.45 -1.49 -10.53
CA GLY A 123 15.61 -2.38 -10.72
C GLY A 123 16.64 -1.92 -11.75
N ARG A 124 16.31 -0.89 -12.54
CA ARG A 124 17.21 -0.27 -13.53
C ARG A 124 17.99 0.93 -13.00
N VAL A 125 17.70 1.38 -11.78
CA VAL A 125 18.33 2.54 -11.14
C VAL A 125 19.40 2.03 -10.18
N ASP A 126 20.66 2.37 -10.42
CA ASP A 126 21.72 2.10 -9.45
C ASP A 126 21.75 3.19 -8.39
N VAL A 127 21.38 2.81 -7.16
CA VAL A 127 21.36 3.68 -5.98
C VAL A 127 22.40 3.27 -4.94
N SER A 128 23.28 2.30 -5.26
CA SER A 128 24.27 1.79 -4.32
C SER A 128 25.24 2.89 -3.90
N ASN A 129 25.43 3.07 -2.58
CA ASN A 129 26.25 4.13 -1.98
C ASN A 129 25.81 5.55 -2.36
N HIS A 130 24.56 5.72 -2.81
CA HIS A 130 23.96 7.02 -3.05
C HIS A 130 23.02 7.40 -1.91
N LEU A 131 22.84 8.72 -1.76
CA LEU A 131 21.80 9.31 -0.94
C LEU A 131 20.51 9.40 -1.76
N VAL A 132 19.43 8.81 -1.25
CA VAL A 132 18.09 8.86 -1.84
C VAL A 132 17.16 9.70 -0.97
N LEU A 133 16.46 10.65 -1.57
CA LEU A 133 15.33 11.33 -0.93
C LEU A 133 14.04 10.66 -1.42
N ASP A 134 13.36 9.93 -0.54
CA ASP A 134 12.08 9.31 -0.83
C ASP A 134 10.95 10.25 -0.38
N ILE A 135 10.26 10.86 -1.35
CA ILE A 135 9.28 11.94 -1.12
C ILE A 135 7.87 11.37 -1.26
N GLY A 136 7.08 11.42 -0.18
CA GLY A 136 5.81 10.71 -0.11
C GLY A 136 6.04 9.23 0.19
N ALA A 137 6.91 8.94 1.16
CA ALA A 137 7.39 7.60 1.46
C ALA A 137 6.30 6.63 1.97
N ASN A 138 5.08 7.10 2.22
CA ASN A 138 3.91 6.29 2.52
C ASN A 138 4.15 5.29 3.67
N ILE A 139 4.10 3.99 3.41
CA ILE A 139 4.35 2.93 4.40
C ILE A 139 5.82 2.47 4.43
N GLY A 140 6.69 3.12 3.67
CA GLY A 140 8.12 2.82 3.58
C GLY A 140 8.51 1.73 2.61
N ASP A 141 7.64 1.35 1.68
CA ASP A 141 7.90 0.32 0.67
C ASP A 141 9.11 0.68 -0.21
N SER A 142 9.10 1.87 -0.82
CA SER A 142 10.22 2.40 -1.62
C SER A 142 11.47 2.65 -0.77
N ALA A 143 11.32 3.22 0.43
CA ALA A 143 12.46 3.48 1.31
C ALA A 143 13.21 2.20 1.70
N ILE A 144 12.47 1.14 2.06
CA ILE A 144 13.04 -0.17 2.36
C ILE A 144 13.67 -0.79 1.12
N TYR A 145 12.99 -0.72 -0.03
CA TYR A 145 13.54 -1.22 -1.29
C TYR A 145 14.89 -0.56 -1.63
N PHE A 146 14.98 0.77 -1.59
CA PHE A 146 16.23 1.50 -1.88
C PHE A 146 17.34 1.23 -0.86
N ALA A 147 17.01 1.12 0.43
CA ALA A 147 17.99 0.74 1.44
C ALA A 147 18.57 -0.67 1.18
N ARG A 148 17.72 -1.62 0.76
CA ARG A 148 18.17 -2.97 0.36
C ARG A 148 19.07 -2.97 -0.88
N MET A 149 18.97 -1.96 -1.74
CA MET A 149 19.91 -1.74 -2.84
C MET A 149 21.23 -1.06 -2.41
N GLY A 150 21.39 -0.76 -1.12
CA GLY A 150 22.60 -0.15 -0.57
C GLY A 150 22.60 1.38 -0.59
N ALA A 151 21.43 2.01 -0.72
CA ALA A 151 21.29 3.45 -0.55
C ALA A 151 21.20 3.84 0.94
N GLU A 152 21.65 5.06 1.24
CA GLU A 152 21.19 5.78 2.43
C GLU A 152 19.93 6.55 2.06
N VAL A 153 18.86 6.41 2.85
CA VAL A 153 17.54 6.93 2.48
C VAL A 153 17.03 7.93 3.51
N HIS A 154 16.61 9.10 3.03
CA HIS A 154 15.81 10.05 3.80
C HIS A 154 14.36 9.98 3.30
N ALA A 155 13.49 9.40 4.12
CA ALA A 155 12.09 9.14 3.80
C ALA A 155 11.19 10.23 4.40
N PHE A 156 10.51 10.98 3.55
CA PHE A 156 9.64 12.10 3.90
C PHE A 156 8.18 11.70 3.73
N GLU A 157 7.43 11.68 4.83
CA GLU A 157 6.00 11.36 4.82
C GLU A 157 5.24 12.39 5.68
N PRO A 158 4.41 13.28 5.08
CA PRO A 158 3.72 14.33 5.82
C PRO A 158 2.64 13.83 6.78
N PHE A 159 1.93 12.75 6.44
CA PHE A 159 0.75 12.31 7.18
C PHE A 159 1.15 11.47 8.38
N ARG A 160 0.69 11.85 9.58
CA ARG A 160 1.10 11.22 10.84
C ARG A 160 0.89 9.71 10.84
N GLN A 161 -0.26 9.24 10.32
CA GLN A 161 -0.58 7.81 10.33
C GLN A 161 0.35 7.03 9.39
N LEU A 162 0.65 7.56 8.19
CA LEU A 162 1.57 6.92 7.25
C LEU A 162 3.01 6.96 7.79
N TYR A 163 3.44 8.08 8.35
CA TYR A 163 4.75 8.22 8.99
C TYR A 163 4.98 7.19 10.12
N GLN A 164 3.95 6.91 10.93
CA GLN A 164 4.03 5.86 11.96
C GLN A 164 4.18 4.46 11.35
N ARG A 165 3.49 4.19 10.22
CA ARG A 165 3.62 2.92 9.49
C ARG A 165 5.00 2.78 8.87
N LEU A 166 5.49 3.82 8.17
CA LEU A 166 6.86 3.94 7.64
C LEU A 166 7.88 3.62 8.74
N SER A 167 7.84 4.36 9.85
CA SER A 167 8.82 4.20 10.94
C SER A 167 8.77 2.80 11.55
N GLY A 168 7.57 2.25 11.76
CA GLY A 168 7.39 0.91 12.29
C GLY A 168 7.86 -0.20 11.34
N ASN A 169 7.69 -0.02 10.02
CA ASN A 169 8.20 -0.94 9.01
C ASN A 169 9.74 -0.86 8.91
N VAL A 170 10.32 0.33 8.98
CA VAL A 170 11.78 0.52 9.00
C VAL A 170 12.43 -0.17 10.21
N GLU A 171 11.85 0.03 11.40
CA GLU A 171 12.31 -0.61 12.64
C GLU A 171 12.23 -2.14 12.54
N ARG A 172 11.09 -2.66 12.04
CA ARG A 172 10.85 -4.09 11.86
C ARG A 172 11.85 -4.77 10.92
N ASN A 173 12.31 -4.05 9.90
CA ASN A 173 13.29 -4.56 8.93
C ASN A 173 14.75 -4.31 9.36
N HIS A 174 14.96 -3.73 10.54
CA HIS A 174 16.28 -3.40 11.11
C HIS A 174 17.09 -2.43 10.24
N LEU A 175 16.40 -1.47 9.61
CA LEU A 175 17.00 -0.51 8.67
C LEU A 175 17.17 0.89 9.26
N GLY A 176 17.02 1.06 10.58
CA GLY A 176 17.11 2.37 11.25
C GLY A 176 18.50 3.03 11.21
N GLN A 177 19.54 2.33 10.72
CA GLN A 177 20.86 2.91 10.45
C GLN A 177 21.03 3.37 9.00
N GLN A 178 20.12 3.00 8.11
CA GLN A 178 20.17 3.31 6.67
C GLN A 178 19.02 4.23 6.24
N ILE A 179 17.90 4.20 6.96
CA ILE A 179 16.70 4.96 6.65
C ILE A 179 16.40 5.95 7.77
N TYR A 180 16.33 7.23 7.41
CA TYR A 180 15.96 8.34 8.28
C TYR A 180 14.55 8.82 7.92
N CYS A 181 13.59 8.59 8.82
CA CYS A 181 12.19 8.98 8.60
C CYS A 181 11.92 10.41 9.08
N HIS A 182 11.22 11.20 8.27
CA HIS A 182 10.85 12.59 8.54
C HIS A 182 9.34 12.77 8.39
N GLN A 183 8.65 13.20 9.46
CA GLN A 183 7.22 13.52 9.40
C GLN A 183 6.99 14.91 8.78
N ILE A 184 7.41 15.08 7.53
CA ILE A 184 7.46 16.37 6.83
C ILE A 184 7.13 16.12 5.36
N GLY A 185 6.31 16.97 4.76
CA GLY A 185 6.07 16.98 3.31
C GLY A 185 7.04 17.90 2.58
N ILE A 186 7.27 17.62 1.29
CA ILE A 186 8.11 18.49 0.44
C ILE A 186 7.21 19.37 -0.41
N GLY A 187 7.44 20.68 -0.39
CA GLY A 187 6.64 21.68 -1.10
C GLY A 187 7.49 22.74 -1.79
N VAL A 188 6.81 23.67 -2.48
CA VAL A 188 7.46 24.82 -3.15
C VAL A 188 8.09 25.77 -2.14
N CYS A 189 7.42 25.98 -1.01
CA CYS A 189 7.90 26.77 0.11
C CYS A 189 7.61 26.06 1.43
N SER A 190 8.44 26.38 2.43
CA SER A 190 8.29 25.85 3.78
C SER A 190 7.12 26.51 4.49
N GLY A 191 6.46 25.76 5.38
CA GLY A 191 5.31 26.26 6.11
C GLY A 191 4.39 25.12 6.56
N THR A 192 3.11 25.42 6.69
CA THR A 192 2.09 24.43 7.01
C THR A 192 0.92 24.55 6.05
N THR A 193 0.35 23.42 5.62
CA THR A 193 -0.86 23.41 4.81
C THR A 193 -1.83 22.34 5.28
N LYS A 194 -3.04 22.33 4.72
CA LYS A 194 -3.99 21.22 4.87
C LYS A 194 -3.67 20.14 3.85
N GLY A 195 -3.46 18.92 4.34
CA GLY A 195 -3.43 17.71 3.55
C GLY A 195 -4.74 16.95 3.65
N ILE A 196 -5.05 16.18 2.62
CA ILE A 196 -6.17 15.25 2.60
C ILE A 196 -5.59 13.85 2.77
N TYR A 197 -5.80 13.27 3.93
CA TYR A 197 -5.42 11.88 4.20
C TYR A 197 -6.58 10.96 3.84
N ASN A 198 -6.35 9.98 2.95
CA ASN A 198 -7.37 9.02 2.57
C ASN A 198 -7.23 7.73 3.39
N ARG A 199 -8.27 7.37 4.15
CA ARG A 199 -8.26 6.20 5.05
C ARG A 199 -8.41 4.86 4.33
N GLN A 200 -8.83 4.86 3.06
CA GLN A 200 -9.10 3.65 2.28
C GLN A 200 -8.11 3.42 1.14
N GLU A 201 -7.31 4.43 0.80
CA GLU A 201 -6.27 4.35 -0.24
C GLU A 201 -5.09 5.21 0.18
N SER A 202 -4.02 4.57 0.67
CA SER A 202 -2.84 5.28 1.18
C SER A 202 -2.20 6.18 0.11
N LEU A 203 -2.13 5.68 -1.13
CA LEU A 203 -1.63 6.39 -2.32
C LEU A 203 -2.45 7.62 -2.74
N SER A 204 -3.72 7.69 -2.36
CA SER A 204 -4.60 8.80 -2.71
C SER A 204 -4.53 9.94 -1.70
N SER A 205 -3.65 9.83 -0.69
CA SER A 205 -3.38 10.91 0.25
C SER A 205 -2.54 11.98 -0.42
N ALA A 206 -3.01 13.23 -0.40
CA ALA A 206 -2.39 14.31 -1.15
C ALA A 206 -2.32 15.58 -0.32
N VAL A 207 -1.17 16.27 -0.44
CA VAL A 207 -1.02 17.63 0.05
C VAL A 207 -1.52 18.57 -1.04
N SER A 208 -2.65 19.27 -0.81
CA SER A 208 -3.20 20.23 -1.77
C SER A 208 -3.30 21.62 -1.16
N SER A 209 -2.92 22.65 -1.91
CA SER A 209 -3.20 24.05 -1.55
C SER A 209 -4.66 24.44 -1.80
N THR A 210 -5.38 23.66 -2.61
CA THR A 210 -6.80 23.79 -2.87
C THR A 210 -7.51 22.54 -2.37
N VAL A 211 -8.12 22.64 -1.18
CA VAL A 211 -9.09 21.63 -0.75
C VAL A 211 -10.27 21.76 -1.70
N SER A 212 -10.37 20.89 -2.72
CA SER A 212 -11.54 20.93 -3.60
C SER A 212 -12.77 20.48 -2.82
N ASP A 213 -13.86 21.25 -2.88
CA ASP A 213 -15.13 20.94 -2.21
C ASP A 213 -15.78 19.60 -2.63
N ASN A 214 -15.19 18.88 -3.59
CA ASN A 214 -15.66 17.58 -4.08
C ASN A 214 -15.25 16.37 -3.20
N LEU A 215 -14.76 16.58 -1.98
CA LEU A 215 -14.32 15.50 -1.07
C LEU A 215 -15.46 14.79 -0.33
N HIS A 216 -16.72 15.20 -0.52
CA HIS A 216 -17.86 14.68 0.24
C HIS A 216 -18.07 13.15 0.12
N ASP A 217 -17.53 12.50 -0.91
CA ASP A 217 -17.67 11.05 -1.14
C ASP A 217 -16.40 10.22 -0.82
N ILE A 218 -15.28 10.84 -0.45
CA ILE A 218 -14.03 10.13 -0.13
C ILE A 218 -13.84 10.12 1.39
N PRO A 219 -13.74 8.96 2.05
CA PRO A 219 -13.51 8.86 3.50
C PRO A 219 -12.12 9.37 3.87
N SER A 220 -12.02 10.70 3.97
CA SER A 220 -10.79 11.45 4.12
C SER A 220 -10.79 12.27 5.41
N GLU A 221 -9.60 12.61 5.88
CA GLU A 221 -9.38 13.47 7.03
C GLU A 221 -8.52 14.66 6.62
N LEU A 222 -8.86 15.85 7.13
CA LEU A 222 -8.03 17.04 6.95
C LEU A 222 -6.97 17.08 8.05
N GLU A 223 -5.71 16.94 7.68
CA GLU A 223 -4.57 17.03 8.59
C GLU A 223 -3.79 18.31 8.31
N THR A 224 -3.30 18.99 9.35
CA THR A 224 -2.30 20.05 9.17
C THR A 224 -0.93 19.38 9.05
N VAL A 225 -0.28 19.56 7.91
CA VAL A 225 1.04 18.97 7.64
C VAL A 225 2.11 20.05 7.56
N GLN A 226 3.30 19.73 8.05
CA GLN A 226 4.48 20.58 7.91
C GLN A 226 5.13 20.36 6.55
N LEU A 227 5.55 21.44 5.90
CA LEU A 227 6.26 21.43 4.63
C LEU A 227 7.63 22.08 4.75
N VAL A 228 8.58 21.54 4.00
CA VAL A 228 9.88 22.17 3.72
C VAL A 228 10.13 22.23 2.22
N SER A 229 10.98 23.15 1.78
CA SER A 229 11.48 23.18 0.40
C SER A 229 12.39 21.98 0.12
N LEU A 230 12.53 21.60 -1.16
CA LEU A 230 13.48 20.56 -1.57
C LEU A 230 14.93 20.89 -1.15
N SER A 231 15.30 22.17 -1.20
CA SER A 231 16.62 22.64 -0.73
C SER A 231 16.84 22.45 0.76
N GLU A 232 15.81 22.63 1.57
CA GLU A 232 15.87 22.36 3.02
C GLU A 232 15.94 20.87 3.31
N ALA A 233 15.16 20.05 2.60
CA ALA A 233 15.24 18.58 2.70
C ALA A 233 16.64 18.04 2.39
N LEU A 234 17.31 18.57 1.34
CA LEU A 234 18.69 18.24 1.03
C LEU A 234 19.66 18.67 2.14
N THR A 235 19.38 19.77 2.82
CA THR A 235 20.19 20.25 3.95
C THR A 235 20.04 19.32 5.16
N ILE A 236 18.79 18.93 5.48
CA ILE A 236 18.49 17.93 6.53
C ILE A 236 19.27 16.64 6.25
N ALA A 237 19.23 16.14 5.03
CA ALA A 237 19.89 14.90 4.67
C ALA A 237 21.42 14.94 4.84
N ARG A 238 22.05 16.04 4.42
CA ARG A 238 23.51 16.21 4.55
C ARG A 238 23.99 16.37 6.00
N LEU A 239 23.17 16.93 6.88
CA LEU A 239 23.54 17.09 8.29
C LEU A 239 23.56 15.76 9.04
N SER A 240 22.68 14.82 8.68
CA SER A 240 22.64 13.48 9.28
C SER A 240 23.87 12.63 8.98
N GLN A 241 24.57 12.87 7.86
CA GLN A 241 25.83 12.18 7.55
C GLN A 241 27.03 12.66 8.39
N ALA A 242 26.92 13.80 9.06
CA ALA A 242 28.03 14.44 9.78
C ALA A 242 28.06 14.11 11.30
N SER A 243 27.10 13.33 11.80
CA SER A 243 26.92 12.97 13.21
C SER A 243 27.14 11.49 13.46
#